data_AF-A0AAE9D9I8-F1
#
_entry.id   AF-A0AAE9D9I8-F1
#
_cell.length_a   1.000
_cell.length_b   1.000
_cell.length_c   1.000
_cell.angle_alpha   90.00
_cell.angle_beta   90.00
_cell.angle_gamma   90.00
#
_symmetry.space_group_name_H-M   'P 1'
#
loop_
_entity.id
_entity.type
_entity.pdbx_description
1 polymer ?
#
loop_
_entity_poly.entity_id
_entity_poly.type
_entity_poly.pdbx_seq_one_letter_code
_entity_poly.pdbx_strand_id
1 'polypeptide(L)'
;MTLADSVSDIDKSFIEEMRPKMLLTWHDVSVADGKEAESIEKGGLFRSCCTKKVSDIERLSVEKRILDNVFGLARPGEVTAIIGPSGAGKTTLLNVLTKRNLANLKTSGSVKVRSNENF
;
A
#
# COMPACT_ATOMS: atom_id res chain seq x y z
N MET A 1 29.75 43.50 2.06
CA MET A 1 29.45 42.25 1.35
C MET A 1 30.30 41.18 2.00
N THR A 2 29.71 40.46 2.95
CA THR A 2 30.42 39.70 4.00
C THR A 2 30.78 38.30 3.53
N LEU A 3 32.06 37.90 3.72
CA LEU A 3 32.61 36.57 3.45
C LEU A 3 31.88 35.41 4.14
N ALA A 4 31.01 35.70 5.12
CA ALA A 4 30.18 34.72 5.81
C ALA A 4 29.05 34.16 4.94
N ASP A 5 28.56 34.93 3.96
CA ASP A 5 27.47 34.50 3.09
C ASP A 5 27.96 33.41 2.10
N SER A 6 29.19 33.57 1.59
CA SER A 6 29.81 32.66 0.60
C SER A 6 30.10 31.24 1.12
N VAL A 7 30.39 31.08 2.43
CA VAL A 7 30.67 29.76 3.03
C VAL A 7 29.39 28.96 3.25
N SER A 8 28.28 29.64 3.54
CA SER A 8 26.98 29.00 3.74
C SER A 8 26.34 28.51 2.44
N ASP A 9 26.65 29.17 1.32
CA ASP A 9 26.13 28.82 0.00
C ASP A 9 26.79 27.55 -0.57
N ILE A 10 28.08 27.32 -0.28
CA ILE A 10 28.82 26.12 -0.72
C ILE A 10 28.30 24.87 -0.01
N ASP A 11 27.97 24.96 1.28
CA ASP A 11 27.43 23.84 2.05
C ASP A 11 25.97 23.54 1.65
N LYS A 12 25.17 24.58 1.35
CA LYS A 12 23.81 24.40 0.81
C LYS A 12 23.81 23.75 -0.57
N SER A 13 24.69 24.17 -1.48
CA SER A 13 24.76 23.57 -2.82
C SER A 13 25.24 22.12 -2.77
N PHE A 14 26.20 21.81 -1.90
CA PHE A 14 26.67 20.45 -1.67
C PHE A 14 25.59 19.56 -1.03
N ILE A 15 24.84 20.09 -0.06
CA ILE A 15 23.71 19.39 0.57
C ILE A 15 22.56 19.18 -0.43
N GLU A 16 22.27 20.14 -1.31
CA GLU A 16 21.30 19.99 -2.42
C GLU A 16 21.75 18.95 -3.44
N GLU A 17 23.05 18.91 -3.77
CA GLU A 17 23.63 17.95 -4.71
C GLU A 17 23.55 16.51 -4.17
N MET A 18 23.68 16.36 -2.86
CA MET A 18 23.60 15.07 -2.17
C MET A 18 22.16 14.61 -1.89
N ARG A 19 21.13 15.43 -2.21
CA ARG A 19 19.73 15.01 -2.00
C ARG A 19 19.38 13.81 -2.88
N PRO A 20 18.80 12.74 -2.30
CA PRO A 20 18.37 11.60 -3.07
C PRO A 20 17.32 12.04 -4.09
N LYS A 21 17.55 11.81 -5.39
CA LYS A 21 16.69 12.30 -6.48
C LYS A 21 15.59 11.31 -6.89
N MET A 22 15.25 10.35 -6.04
CA MET A 22 14.33 9.27 -6.40
C MET A 22 12.88 9.59 -6.04
N LEU A 23 12.00 9.57 -7.05
CA LEU A 23 10.55 9.68 -6.91
C LEU A 23 9.93 8.28 -6.93
N LEU A 24 9.18 7.94 -5.89
CA LEU A 24 8.36 6.72 -5.85
C LEU A 24 6.94 7.06 -6.31
N THR A 25 6.38 6.29 -7.24
CA THR A 25 5.00 6.42 -7.71
C THR A 25 4.30 5.07 -7.74
N TRP A 26 3.03 5.03 -7.39
CA TRP A 26 2.20 3.85 -7.52
C TRP A 26 0.85 4.17 -8.16
N HIS A 27 0.40 3.27 -9.03
CA HIS A 27 -0.85 3.41 -9.79
C HIS A 27 -1.62 2.11 -9.82
N ASP A 28 -2.95 2.21 -9.64
CA ASP A 28 -3.90 1.09 -9.69
C ASP A 28 -3.51 -0.06 -8.77
N VAL A 29 -2.96 0.26 -7.59
CA VAL A 29 -2.51 -0.76 -6.65
C VAL A 29 -3.71 -1.38 -5.95
N SER A 30 -3.95 -2.64 -6.26
CA SER A 30 -5.02 -3.46 -5.67
C SER A 30 -4.42 -4.69 -5.03
N VAL A 31 -4.91 -5.03 -3.84
CA VAL A 31 -4.43 -6.17 -3.05
C VAL A 31 -5.60 -6.95 -2.51
N ALA A 32 -5.53 -8.27 -2.67
CA ALA A 32 -6.46 -9.21 -2.10
C ALA A 32 -5.74 -10.28 -1.28
N ASP A 33 -6.45 -10.85 -0.32
CA ASP A 33 -5.98 -12.03 0.42
C ASP A 33 -5.80 -13.20 -0.55
N GLY A 34 -4.59 -13.75 -0.59
CA GLY A 34 -4.21 -14.83 -1.50
C GLY A 34 -4.63 -16.20 -1.02
N LYS A 35 -5.18 -16.31 0.19
CA LYS A 35 -5.83 -17.55 0.63
C LYS A 35 -7.03 -17.82 -0.28
N GLU A 36 -7.06 -18.97 -0.94
CA GLU A 36 -8.31 -19.56 -1.44
C GLU A 36 -9.37 -19.38 -0.35
N ALA A 37 -10.58 -18.95 -0.74
CA ALA A 37 -11.67 -18.76 0.20
C ALA A 37 -11.85 -20.04 1.02
N GLU A 38 -11.35 -20.02 2.25
CA GLU A 38 -11.42 -21.14 3.16
C GLU A 38 -12.90 -21.30 3.49
N SER A 39 -13.50 -22.40 3.01
CA SER A 39 -14.89 -22.77 3.27
C SER A 39 -15.15 -22.74 4.77
N ILE A 40 -15.74 -21.66 5.28
CA ILE A 40 -16.13 -21.55 6.68
C ILE A 40 -17.39 -22.42 6.90
N GLU A 41 -17.19 -23.71 7.16
CA GLU A 41 -18.19 -24.54 7.83
C GLU A 41 -18.16 -24.26 9.33
N LYS A 42 -18.68 -23.11 9.76
CA LYS A 42 -19.00 -22.92 11.19
C LYS A 42 -20.40 -23.45 11.47
N GLY A 43 -20.47 -24.76 11.68
CA GLY A 43 -21.61 -25.44 12.28
C GLY A 43 -21.83 -24.94 13.72
N GLY A 44 -22.77 -24.01 13.87
CA GLY A 44 -23.34 -23.60 15.16
C GLY A 44 -24.81 -24.00 15.18
N LEU A 45 -25.08 -25.20 15.68
CA LEU A 45 -26.39 -25.82 15.84
C LEU A 45 -27.21 -25.08 16.92
N PHE A 46 -27.86 -23.96 16.57
CA PHE A 46 -28.92 -23.40 17.43
C PHE A 46 -30.29 -23.90 16.96
N ARG A 47 -30.82 -24.86 17.72
CA ARG A 47 -32.17 -25.40 17.63
C ARG A 47 -33.20 -24.30 17.91
N SER A 48 -34.16 -24.12 17.01
CA SER A 48 -35.61 -24.19 17.29
C SER A 48 -36.40 -23.32 16.31
N CYS A 49 -37.38 -23.95 15.64
CA CYS A 49 -38.54 -23.36 14.99
C CYS A 49 -38.30 -22.27 13.93
N CYS A 50 -38.08 -22.70 12.68
CA CYS A 50 -38.85 -22.32 11.48
C CYS A 50 -38.05 -22.71 10.23
N THR A 51 -38.60 -23.66 9.46
CA THR A 51 -38.01 -24.17 8.22
C THR A 51 -38.16 -23.16 7.09
N LYS A 52 -37.11 -22.38 6.83
CA LYS A 52 -36.79 -21.91 5.47
C LYS A 52 -35.49 -22.60 5.06
N LYS A 53 -35.57 -23.61 4.19
CA LYS A 53 -34.40 -24.12 3.48
C LYS A 53 -33.95 -23.06 2.49
N VAL A 54 -32.96 -22.28 2.90
CA VAL A 54 -32.21 -21.38 2.03
C VAL A 54 -31.01 -22.19 1.51
N SER A 55 -31.27 -23.17 0.64
CA SER A 55 -30.25 -24.11 0.17
C SER A 55 -29.42 -23.62 -1.02
N ASP A 56 -29.77 -22.51 -1.66
CA ASP A 56 -29.07 -22.08 -2.88
C ASP A 56 -28.72 -20.59 -2.87
N ILE A 57 -28.25 -20.06 -1.72
CA ILE A 57 -27.36 -18.90 -1.81
C ILE A 57 -26.02 -19.46 -2.27
N GLU A 58 -25.81 -19.44 -3.58
CA GLU A 58 -24.50 -19.61 -4.19
C GLU A 58 -23.50 -18.82 -3.35
N ARG A 59 -22.67 -19.53 -2.59
CA ARG A 59 -21.56 -18.95 -1.86
C ARG A 59 -20.55 -18.49 -2.89
N LEU A 60 -20.83 -17.35 -3.51
CA LEU A 60 -19.86 -16.57 -4.25
C LEU A 60 -18.72 -16.33 -3.27
N SER A 61 -17.61 -17.02 -3.48
CA SER A 61 -16.38 -16.84 -2.72
C SER A 61 -15.89 -15.42 -2.95
N VAL A 62 -16.38 -14.46 -2.17
CA VAL A 62 -15.97 -13.07 -2.27
C VAL A 62 -14.56 -12.99 -1.72
N GLU A 63 -13.60 -12.84 -2.62
CA GLU A 63 -12.21 -12.60 -2.28
C GLU A 63 -12.11 -11.36 -1.38
N LYS A 64 -11.40 -11.48 -0.26
CA LYS A 64 -11.23 -10.38 0.68
C LYS A 64 -10.25 -9.36 0.09
N ARG A 65 -10.79 -8.28 -0.47
CA ARG A 65 -10.00 -7.13 -0.94
C ARG A 65 -9.49 -6.30 0.24
N ILE A 66 -8.18 -6.04 0.26
CA ILE A 66 -7.48 -5.27 1.30
C ILE A 66 -7.22 -3.83 0.81
N LEU A 67 -6.73 -3.68 -0.43
CA LEU A 67 -6.53 -2.39 -1.08
C LEU A 67 -7.26 -2.40 -2.42
N ASP A 68 -7.85 -1.26 -2.77
CA ASP A 68 -8.64 -1.10 -3.99
C ASP A 68 -8.22 0.16 -4.74
N ASN A 69 -7.60 -0.02 -5.90
CA ASN A 69 -7.19 1.03 -6.85
C ASN A 69 -6.51 2.22 -6.17
N VAL A 70 -5.46 1.95 -5.39
CA VAL A 70 -4.74 2.98 -4.64
C VAL A 70 -3.68 3.64 -5.53
N PHE A 71 -3.62 4.97 -5.46
CA PHE A 71 -2.66 5.81 -6.20
C PHE A 71 -1.87 6.70 -5.25
N GLY A 72 -0.69 7.12 -5.68
CA GLY A 72 0.07 8.15 -4.99
C GLY A 72 1.52 8.21 -5.39
N LEU A 73 2.24 9.12 -4.73
CA LEU A 73 3.65 9.35 -4.94
C LEU A 73 4.31 9.77 -3.62
N ALA A 74 5.61 9.48 -3.50
CA ALA A 74 6.45 9.98 -2.44
C ALA A 74 7.64 10.71 -3.08
N ARG A 75 7.76 12.01 -2.80
CA ARG A 75 8.77 12.88 -3.39
C ARG A 75 10.11 12.75 -2.67
N PRO A 76 11.22 12.91 -3.39
CA PRO A 76 12.53 13.05 -2.76
C PRO A 76 12.58 14.28 -1.84
N GLY A 77 13.27 14.16 -0.72
CA GLY A 77 13.46 15.27 0.23
C GLY A 77 12.26 15.57 1.14
N GLU A 78 11.15 14.85 1.00
CA GLU A 78 9.95 15.03 1.81
C GLU A 78 9.64 13.77 2.64
N VAL A 79 9.07 13.97 3.83
CA VAL A 79 8.55 12.87 4.67
C VAL A 79 7.10 12.61 4.29
N THR A 80 6.83 11.48 3.64
CA THR A 80 5.47 11.03 3.32
C THR A 80 4.95 10.08 4.40
N ALA A 81 3.82 10.39 5.01
CA ALA A 81 3.20 9.56 6.05
C ALA A 81 1.92 8.87 5.56
N ILE A 82 1.77 7.58 5.88
CA ILE A 82 0.53 6.81 5.65
C ILE A 82 -0.21 6.68 6.99
N ILE A 83 -1.41 7.25 7.07
CA ILE A 83 -2.20 7.33 8.30
C ILE A 83 -3.61 6.74 8.11
N GLY A 84 -4.24 6.31 9.20
CA GLY A 84 -5.56 5.67 9.18
C GLY A 84 -5.79 4.70 10.34
N PRO A 85 -7.03 4.20 10.53
CA PRO A 85 -7.39 3.31 11.64
C PRO A 85 -6.70 1.94 11.55
N SER A 86 -6.76 1.17 12.64
CA SER A 86 -6.28 -0.22 12.65
C SER A 86 -7.06 -1.04 11.62
N GLY A 87 -6.38 -1.91 10.86
CA GLY A 87 -7.00 -2.72 9.81
C GLY A 87 -7.20 -2.02 8.45
N ALA A 88 -6.90 -0.72 8.31
CA ALA A 88 -7.08 0.02 7.05
C ALA A 88 -6.11 -0.36 5.91
N GLY A 89 -5.22 -1.35 6.09
CA GLY A 89 -4.29 -1.78 5.05
C GLY A 89 -2.98 -0.97 4.93
N LYS A 90 -2.65 -0.10 5.90
CA LYS A 90 -1.41 0.72 5.88
C LYS A 90 -0.14 -0.12 5.73
N THR A 91 0.02 -1.15 6.58
CA THR A 91 1.15 -2.07 6.52
C THR A 91 1.14 -2.87 5.21
N THR A 92 -0.05 -3.23 4.71
CA THR A 92 -0.20 -3.89 3.40
C THR A 92 0.30 -3.00 2.27
N LEU A 93 -0.04 -1.71 2.27
CA LEU A 93 0.45 -0.76 1.27
C LEU A 93 1.98 -0.63 1.35
N LEU A 94 2.55 -0.50 2.55
CA LEU A 94 4.01 -0.46 2.73
C LEU A 94 4.70 -1.74 2.25
N ASN A 95 4.09 -2.90 2.50
CA ASN A 95 4.59 -4.19 2.01
C ASN A 95 4.60 -4.25 0.48
N VAL A 96 3.56 -3.75 -0.19
CA VAL A 96 3.52 -3.64 -1.66
C VAL A 96 4.60 -2.71 -2.19
N LEU A 97 4.72 -1.50 -1.61
CA LEU A 97 5.70 -0.51 -2.06
C LEU A 97 7.14 -0.99 -1.87
N THR A 98 7.42 -1.74 -0.80
CA THR A 98 8.75 -2.29 -0.50
C THR A 98 9.00 -3.68 -1.09
N LYS A 99 8.00 -4.27 -1.75
CA LYS A 99 8.01 -5.65 -2.26
C LYS A 99 8.35 -6.70 -1.18
N ARG A 100 7.82 -6.53 0.03
CA ARG A 100 8.04 -7.43 1.18
C ARG A 100 6.76 -8.17 1.55
N ASN A 101 6.88 -9.38 2.09
CA ASN A 101 5.77 -10.17 2.65
C ASN A 101 4.56 -10.35 1.70
N LEU A 102 4.81 -10.57 0.41
CA LEU A 102 3.76 -10.70 -0.61
C LEU A 102 3.29 -12.13 -0.85
N ALA A 103 3.90 -13.14 -0.23
CA ALA A 103 3.67 -14.56 -0.54
C ALA A 103 2.20 -15.02 -0.46
N ASN A 104 1.42 -14.43 0.45
CA ASN A 104 0.01 -14.77 0.66
C ASN A 104 -0.95 -13.68 0.16
N LEU A 105 -0.48 -12.79 -0.73
CA LEU A 105 -1.28 -11.68 -1.23
C LEU A 105 -1.32 -11.72 -2.76
N LYS A 106 -2.51 -11.55 -3.32
CA LYS A 106 -2.64 -11.27 -4.76
C LYS A 106 -2.52 -9.76 -4.95
N THR A 107 -1.51 -9.33 -5.70
CA THR A 107 -1.24 -7.91 -5.95
C THR A 107 -1.37 -7.59 -7.43
N SER A 108 -1.94 -6.43 -7.73
CA SER A 108 -2.08 -5.85 -9.06
C SER A 108 -1.67 -4.37 -9.02
N GLY A 109 -1.35 -3.80 -10.17
CA GLY A 109 -0.96 -2.39 -10.33
C GLY A 109 0.52 -2.21 -10.65
N SER A 110 0.99 -0.96 -10.60
CA SER A 110 2.39 -0.61 -10.90
C SER A 110 3.02 0.22 -9.80
N VAL A 111 4.23 -0.15 -9.39
CA VAL A 111 5.08 0.61 -8.47
C VAL A 111 6.38 0.92 -9.20
N LYS A 112 6.69 2.20 -9.38
CA LYS A 112 7.85 2.69 -10.14
C LYS A 112 8.69 3.59 -9.27
N VAL A 113 10.00 3.40 -9.32
CA VAL A 113 10.98 4.34 -8.76
C VAL A 113 11.65 5.03 -9.94
N ARG A 114 11.59 6.35 -9.99
CA ARG A 114 12.20 7.18 -11.03
C ARG A 114 13.37 7.95 -10.43
N SER A 115 14.53 7.91 -11.06
CA SER A 115 15.60 8.90 -10.81
C SER A 115 15.25 10.17 -11.59
N ASN A 116 15.10 11.30 -10.89
CA ASN A 116 14.99 12.60 -11.56
C ASN A 116 16.38 13.03 -12.01
N GLU A 117 16.69 12.79 -13.29
CA GLU A 117 17.93 13.29 -13.89
C GLU A 117 17.81 14.75 -14.35
N ASN A 118 16.61 15.34 -14.39
CA ASN A 118 16.43 16.73 -14.80
C ASN A 118 15.30 17.41 -14.00
N PHE A 119 15.62 18.53 -13.35
CA PHE A 119 14.69 19.58 -12.94
C PHE A 119 15.21 20.90 -13.48
#